data_AF-A0A1M7EWG9-F1
#
_entry.id   AF-A0A1M7EWG9-F1
#
_cell.length_a   1.000
_cell.length_b   1.000
_cell.length_c   1.000
_cell.angle_alpha   90.00
_cell.angle_beta   90.00
_cell.angle_gamma   90.00
#
_symmetry.space_group_name_H-M   'P 1'
#
loop_
_entity.id
_entity.type
_entity.pdbx_description
1 polymer ?
#
loop_
_entity_poly.entity_id
_entity_poly.type
_entity_poly.pdbx_seq_one_letter_code
_entity_poly.pdbx_strand_id
1 'polypeptide(L)'
;MAKKKPSAFDLLKTKEELTSLLDNFSDLVSSGTADVRAQVLELIPAFYLLRKLGTNILPEGDSVGARERILIYLQKYPEKIISSDELLVVSGITDYQRRIRELRSEMGWPVLSGNTIKSMLKEGDWDNMVADVSAIKPAQYIFLQSGQDKEAAYRWKLSNVIRRKNISIKDKLLEFFKNNIGRSITGEELSYLAKDATEWARRVRELRTEEGWPVKTRNTGRPELPVGVYVFEEDKQAEQHDRKIEDSTRIKVLERDHFSCRKCGWNLNMIRPEDPRQFLELHHLEYHAHKGENSEENLITICNVHHDYIHKHKMKKDQVLEWVEEK
;
A
#
# COMPACT_ATOMS: atom_id res chain seq x y z
N MET A 1 -22.42 -1.85 29.93
CA MET A 1 -23.79 -1.71 29.38
C MET A 1 -23.68 -1.58 27.87
N ALA A 2 -24.11 -2.59 27.10
CA ALA A 2 -24.11 -2.50 25.65
C ALA A 2 -25.12 -1.43 25.22
N LYS A 3 -24.65 -0.34 24.60
CA LYS A 3 -25.55 0.69 24.05
C LYS A 3 -26.33 0.05 22.91
N LYS A 4 -27.66 0.14 23.00
CA LYS A 4 -28.63 -0.39 22.02
C LYS A 4 -28.28 0.17 20.63
N LYS A 5 -28.20 -0.68 19.61
CA LYS A 5 -28.07 -0.25 18.21
C LYS A 5 -29.14 0.81 17.91
N PRO A 6 -28.84 1.90 17.19
CA PRO A 6 -29.87 2.75 16.62
C PRO A 6 -30.81 1.85 15.82
N SER A 7 -32.06 1.77 16.23
CA SER A 7 -33.03 0.95 15.52
C SER A 7 -33.32 1.60 14.17
N ALA A 8 -33.73 0.82 13.17
CA ALA A 8 -34.20 1.38 11.89
C ALA A 8 -35.28 2.47 12.09
N PHE A 9 -36.05 2.36 13.18
CA PHE A 9 -37.00 3.35 13.64
C PHE A 9 -36.36 4.70 14.03
N ASP A 10 -35.20 4.70 14.69
CA ASP A 10 -34.50 5.95 15.07
C ASP A 10 -33.96 6.71 13.86
N LEU A 11 -33.51 5.98 12.82
CA LEU A 11 -33.12 6.56 11.54
C LEU A 11 -34.31 7.20 10.81
N LEU A 12 -35.45 6.50 10.77
CA LEU A 12 -36.68 7.01 10.16
C LEU A 12 -37.19 8.27 10.87
N LYS A 13 -37.19 8.28 12.20
CA LYS A 13 -37.57 9.46 12.98
C LYS A 13 -36.64 10.65 12.72
N THR A 14 -35.33 10.42 12.72
CA THR A 14 -34.34 11.48 12.43
C THR A 14 -34.52 12.04 11.01
N LYS A 15 -34.89 11.19 10.04
CA LYS A 15 -35.23 11.60 8.67
C LYS A 15 -36.48 12.47 8.66
N GLU A 16 -37.55 12.08 9.35
CA GLU A 16 -38.80 12.87 9.42
C GLU A 16 -38.55 14.26 10.01
N GLU A 17 -37.81 14.35 11.13
CA GLU A 17 -37.42 15.62 11.75
C GLU A 17 -36.59 16.49 10.79
N LEU A 18 -35.66 15.89 10.04
CA LEU A 18 -34.88 16.60 9.03
C LEU A 18 -35.76 17.15 7.90
N THR A 19 -36.71 16.36 7.40
CA THR A 19 -37.65 16.81 6.36
C THR A 19 -38.44 18.03 6.83
N SER A 20 -39.01 17.98 8.04
CA SER A 20 -39.75 19.12 8.58
C SER A 20 -38.91 20.40 8.71
N LEU A 21 -37.63 20.29 9.08
CA LEU A 21 -36.74 21.46 9.14
C LEU A 21 -36.45 22.03 7.76
N LEU A 22 -36.31 21.19 6.74
CA LEU A 22 -36.08 21.62 5.36
C LEU A 22 -37.33 22.28 4.76
N ASP A 23 -38.52 21.78 5.09
CA ASP A 23 -39.79 22.39 4.69
C ASP A 23 -39.93 23.80 5.30
N ASN A 24 -39.67 23.94 6.61
CA ASN A 24 -39.70 25.24 7.29
C ASN A 24 -38.68 26.23 6.69
N PHE A 25 -37.50 25.74 6.31
CA PHE A 25 -36.48 26.57 5.65
C PHE A 25 -36.98 27.08 4.28
N SER A 26 -37.70 26.25 3.51
CA SER A 26 -38.30 26.65 2.24
C SER A 26 -39.30 27.81 2.42
N ASP A 27 -40.12 27.74 3.47
CA ASP A 27 -41.09 28.79 3.79
C ASP A 27 -40.40 30.10 4.21
N LEU A 28 -39.34 30.02 5.02
CA LEU A 28 -38.53 31.16 5.43
C LEU A 28 -37.96 31.91 4.22
N VAL A 29 -37.35 31.19 3.28
CA VAL A 29 -36.76 31.77 2.06
C VAL A 29 -37.85 32.39 1.18
N SER A 30 -39.00 31.71 1.06
CA SER A 30 -40.13 32.16 0.25
C SER A 30 -40.81 33.42 0.81
N SER A 31 -40.72 33.66 2.12
CA SER A 31 -41.24 34.88 2.75
C SER A 31 -40.53 36.17 2.30
N GLY A 32 -39.28 36.06 1.80
CA GLY A 32 -38.46 37.20 1.36
C GLY A 32 -38.03 38.18 2.46
N THR A 33 -38.36 37.90 3.73
CA THR A 33 -38.11 38.80 4.87
C THR A 33 -36.87 38.44 5.70
N ALA A 34 -36.36 37.22 5.57
CA ALA A 34 -35.25 36.72 6.36
C ALA A 34 -33.89 37.13 5.77
N ASP A 35 -33.02 37.70 6.62
CA ASP A 35 -31.64 37.99 6.24
C ASP A 35 -30.79 36.70 6.13
N VAL A 36 -29.59 36.83 5.55
CA VAL A 36 -28.69 35.68 5.32
C VAL A 36 -28.32 34.97 6.62
N ARG A 37 -28.21 35.71 7.73
CA ARG A 37 -27.85 35.13 9.03
C ARG A 37 -28.99 34.26 9.56
N ALA A 38 -30.23 34.73 9.50
CA ALA A 38 -31.41 33.96 9.89
C ALA A 38 -31.52 32.67 9.09
N GLN A 39 -31.30 32.74 7.77
CA GLN A 39 -31.28 31.55 6.91
C GLN A 39 -30.20 30.54 7.33
N VAL A 40 -28.98 31.00 7.64
CA VAL A 40 -27.91 30.13 8.13
C VAL A 40 -28.28 29.49 9.47
N LEU A 41 -28.84 30.26 10.41
CA LEU A 41 -29.23 29.75 11.73
C LEU A 41 -30.30 28.67 11.64
N GLU A 42 -31.26 28.80 10.74
CA GLU A 42 -32.31 27.79 10.50
C GLU A 42 -31.78 26.49 9.88
N LEU A 43 -30.67 26.56 9.13
CA LEU A 43 -30.02 25.36 8.58
C LEU A 43 -29.15 24.59 9.60
N ILE A 44 -28.74 25.22 10.71
CA ILE A 44 -27.86 24.58 11.70
C ILE A 44 -28.48 23.30 12.28
N PRO A 45 -29.75 23.27 12.75
CA PRO A 45 -30.38 22.04 13.22
C PRO A 45 -30.45 20.95 12.14
N ALA A 46 -30.79 21.31 10.89
CA ALA A 46 -30.84 20.38 9.77
C ALA A 46 -29.46 19.75 9.49
N PHE A 47 -28.39 20.56 9.56
CA PHE A 47 -27.01 20.09 9.44
C PHE A 47 -26.64 19.06 10.53
N TYR A 48 -27.04 19.31 11.80
CA TYR A 48 -26.80 18.36 12.88
C TYR A 48 -27.58 17.05 12.70
N LEU A 49 -28.84 17.10 12.24
CA LEU A 49 -29.62 15.89 11.97
C LEU A 49 -29.06 15.10 10.79
N LEU A 50 -28.63 15.76 9.71
CA LEU A 50 -27.99 15.10 8.57
C LEU A 50 -26.70 14.39 9.01
N ARG A 51 -25.87 15.05 9.82
CA ARG A 51 -24.67 14.44 10.41
C ARG A 51 -25.03 13.23 11.27
N LYS A 52 -26.07 13.34 12.11
CA LYS A 52 -26.54 12.25 12.97
C LYS A 52 -27.08 11.06 12.17
N LEU A 53 -27.75 11.30 11.04
CA LEU A 53 -28.15 10.24 10.12
C LEU A 53 -26.92 9.50 9.62
N GLY A 54 -25.92 10.22 9.10
CA GLY A 54 -24.68 9.65 8.58
C GLY A 54 -23.93 8.80 9.61
N THR A 55 -23.77 9.29 10.85
CA THR A 55 -23.07 8.54 11.90
C THR A 55 -23.82 7.28 12.30
N ASN A 56 -25.16 7.27 12.23
CA ASN A 56 -26.00 6.13 12.62
C ASN A 56 -26.26 5.08 11.52
N ILE A 57 -25.73 5.28 10.31
CA ILE A 57 -25.76 4.25 9.25
C ILE A 57 -25.02 2.98 9.72
N LEU A 58 -23.98 3.15 10.52
CA LEU A 58 -23.26 2.03 11.14
C LEU A 58 -23.96 1.60 12.44
N PRO A 59 -24.18 0.29 12.67
CA PRO A 59 -24.85 -0.19 13.89
C PRO A 59 -24.17 0.26 15.19
N GLU A 60 -22.85 0.42 15.18
CA GLU A 60 -22.02 0.87 16.30
C GLU A 60 -21.81 2.40 16.31
N GLY A 61 -22.36 3.11 15.31
CA GLY A 61 -21.97 4.44 14.88
C GLY A 61 -21.94 5.52 15.97
N ASP A 62 -23.03 5.69 16.72
CA ASP A 62 -23.12 6.66 17.81
C ASP A 62 -22.38 6.22 19.10
N SER A 63 -21.96 4.95 19.18
CA SER A 63 -21.26 4.43 20.35
C SER A 63 -19.74 4.60 20.28
N VAL A 64 -19.20 4.91 19.09
CA VAL A 64 -17.76 5.02 18.84
C VAL A 64 -17.38 6.39 18.26
N GLY A 65 -16.08 6.71 18.28
CA GLY A 65 -15.56 7.96 17.72
C GLY A 65 -15.50 7.94 16.18
N ALA A 66 -15.32 9.11 15.56
CA ALA A 66 -15.24 9.25 14.10
C ALA A 66 -14.14 8.38 13.45
N ARG A 67 -12.98 8.26 14.10
CA ARG A 67 -11.87 7.39 13.63
C ARG A 67 -12.30 5.93 13.54
N GLU A 68 -13.00 5.47 14.57
CA GLU A 68 -13.47 4.08 14.64
C GLU A 68 -14.57 3.80 13.62
N ARG A 69 -15.51 4.75 13.44
CA ARG A 69 -16.51 4.64 12.36
C ARG A 69 -15.88 4.49 10.99
N ILE A 70 -14.86 5.30 10.68
CA ILE A 70 -14.11 5.20 9.43
C ILE A 70 -13.49 3.81 9.30
N LEU A 71 -12.81 3.32 10.34
CA LEU A 71 -12.16 2.01 10.32
C LEU A 71 -13.16 0.89 10.06
N ILE A 72 -14.28 0.86 10.80
CA ILE A 72 -15.36 -0.13 10.64
C ILE A 72 -15.87 -0.12 9.19
N TYR A 73 -16.11 1.06 8.63
CA TYR A 73 -16.59 1.18 7.24
C TYR A 73 -15.57 0.66 6.24
N LEU A 74 -14.30 1.06 6.37
CA LEU A 74 -13.22 0.59 5.49
C LEU A 74 -13.02 -0.93 5.56
N GLN A 75 -13.05 -1.52 6.75
CA GLN A 75 -12.93 -2.97 6.95
C GLN A 75 -14.10 -3.77 6.37
N LYS A 76 -15.28 -3.17 6.29
CA LYS A 76 -16.47 -3.79 5.69
C LYS A 76 -16.38 -3.87 4.16
N TYR A 77 -15.57 -3.00 3.54
CA TYR A 77 -15.43 -2.89 2.09
C TYR A 77 -13.95 -2.92 1.66
N PRO A 78 -13.22 -4.02 1.95
CA PRO A 78 -11.85 -4.16 1.47
C PRO A 78 -11.79 -4.13 -0.06
N GLU A 79 -10.70 -3.59 -0.60
CA GLU A 79 -10.41 -3.48 -2.03
C GLU A 79 -11.45 -2.67 -2.83
N LYS A 80 -12.34 -1.95 -2.14
CA LYS A 80 -13.28 -1.01 -2.77
C LYS A 80 -12.73 0.42 -2.73
N ILE A 81 -13.00 1.15 -3.81
CA ILE A 81 -12.71 2.58 -3.89
C ILE A 81 -13.74 3.31 -3.03
N ILE A 82 -13.27 3.92 -1.94
CA ILE A 82 -14.08 4.72 -1.03
C ILE A 82 -13.78 6.20 -1.26
N SER A 83 -14.82 6.99 -1.49
CA SER A 83 -14.71 8.42 -1.71
C SER A 83 -14.55 9.22 -0.42
N SER A 84 -14.00 10.42 -0.54
CA SER A 84 -13.95 11.40 0.54
C SER A 84 -15.34 11.77 1.08
N ASP A 85 -16.35 11.83 0.23
CA ASP A 85 -17.71 12.19 0.62
C ASP A 85 -18.36 11.08 1.46
N GLU A 86 -18.10 9.81 1.14
CA GLU A 86 -18.50 8.69 2.00
C GLU A 86 -17.87 8.78 3.39
N LEU A 87 -16.57 9.08 3.45
CA LEU A 87 -15.87 9.24 4.73
C LEU A 87 -16.38 10.46 5.51
N LEU A 88 -16.76 11.55 4.85
CA LEU A 88 -17.42 12.70 5.47
C LEU A 88 -18.73 12.28 6.14
N VAL A 89 -19.60 11.55 5.40
CA VAL A 89 -20.90 11.08 5.90
C VAL A 89 -20.74 10.13 7.07
N VAL A 90 -19.90 9.10 6.92
CA VAL A 90 -19.71 8.04 7.93
C VAL A 90 -19.02 8.59 9.19
N SER A 91 -17.99 9.42 9.01
CA SER A 91 -17.27 9.98 10.15
C SER A 91 -18.07 11.08 10.85
N GLY A 92 -18.98 11.74 10.13
CA GLY A 92 -19.71 12.92 10.57
C GLY A 92 -18.81 14.13 10.82
N ILE A 93 -17.56 14.13 10.36
CA ILE A 93 -16.62 15.24 10.57
C ILE A 93 -15.98 15.65 9.25
N THR A 94 -15.59 16.93 9.16
CA THR A 94 -14.85 17.46 8.02
C THR A 94 -13.37 17.06 8.06
N ASP A 95 -12.78 16.87 9.24
CA ASP A 95 -11.37 16.48 9.44
C ASP A 95 -11.15 14.95 9.40
N TYR A 96 -11.88 14.25 8.54
CA TYR A 96 -11.75 12.79 8.39
C TYR A 96 -10.36 12.41 7.86
N GLN A 97 -9.72 13.27 7.05
CA GLN A 97 -8.38 13.02 6.50
C GLN A 97 -7.34 12.88 7.60
N ARG A 98 -7.48 13.61 8.72
CA ARG A 98 -6.62 13.42 9.90
C ARG A 98 -6.84 12.07 10.54
N ARG A 99 -8.09 11.62 10.66
CA ARG A 99 -8.39 10.28 11.18
C ARG A 99 -7.80 9.19 10.29
N ILE A 100 -7.87 9.34 8.97
CA ILE A 100 -7.23 8.44 8.00
C ILE A 100 -5.70 8.43 8.17
N ARG A 101 -5.05 9.58 8.39
CA ARG A 101 -3.61 9.63 8.71
C ARG A 101 -3.27 8.84 9.97
N GLU A 102 -4.04 9.02 11.05
CA GLU A 102 -3.82 8.27 12.30
C GLU A 102 -4.01 6.76 12.12
N LEU A 103 -5.08 6.35 11.41
CA LEU A 103 -5.33 4.94 11.12
C LEU A 103 -4.14 4.27 10.43
N ARG A 104 -3.48 4.97 9.51
CA ARG A 104 -2.34 4.47 8.75
C ARG A 104 -1.05 4.51 9.56
N SER A 105 -0.69 5.68 10.07
CA SER A 105 0.61 5.97 10.65
C SER A 105 0.75 5.54 12.10
N GLU A 106 -0.30 5.68 12.90
CA GLU A 106 -0.26 5.38 14.33
C GLU A 106 -0.85 4.00 14.64
N MET A 107 -1.84 3.56 13.86
CA MET A 107 -2.53 2.31 14.11
C MET A 107 -2.17 1.19 13.11
N GLY A 108 -1.48 1.49 12.01
CA GLY A 108 -0.98 0.47 11.08
C GLY A 108 -2.05 -0.22 10.23
N TRP A 109 -3.15 0.48 9.94
CA TRP A 109 -4.16 -0.02 9.00
C TRP A 109 -3.75 0.26 7.55
N PRO A 110 -3.86 -0.71 6.64
CA PRO A 110 -3.37 -0.61 5.27
C PRO A 110 -4.34 0.17 4.37
N VAL A 111 -4.43 1.48 4.60
CA VAL A 111 -5.25 2.40 3.80
C VAL A 111 -4.35 3.16 2.84
N LEU A 112 -4.58 3.02 1.54
CA LEU A 112 -3.86 3.76 0.51
C LEU A 112 -4.70 4.92 0.00
N SER A 113 -4.05 6.05 -0.26
CA SER A 113 -4.68 7.18 -0.94
C SER A 113 -4.61 7.03 -2.46
N GLY A 114 -5.55 7.66 -3.16
CA GLY A 114 -5.56 7.67 -4.62
C GLY A 114 -4.33 8.32 -5.24
N ASN A 115 -3.68 9.26 -4.53
CA ASN A 115 -2.38 9.82 -4.96
C ASN A 115 -1.28 8.76 -4.96
N THR A 116 -1.16 8.00 -3.87
CA THR A 116 -0.19 6.90 -3.77
C THR A 116 -0.45 5.87 -4.86
N ILE A 117 -1.71 5.46 -5.03
CA ILE A 117 -2.11 4.46 -6.04
C ILE A 117 -1.78 4.94 -7.47
N LYS A 118 -1.99 6.23 -7.79
CA LYS A 118 -1.61 6.80 -9.08
C LYS A 118 -0.10 6.73 -9.35
N SER A 119 0.71 7.05 -8.35
CA SER A 119 2.17 6.92 -8.48
C SER A 119 2.59 5.47 -8.73
N MET A 120 1.94 4.50 -8.06
CA MET A 120 2.21 3.07 -8.26
C MET A 120 1.78 2.57 -9.64
N LEU A 121 0.57 2.93 -10.08
CA LEU A 121 0.04 2.60 -11.40
C LEU A 121 1.00 3.03 -12.52
N LYS A 122 1.56 4.24 -12.40
CA LYS A 122 2.47 4.80 -13.40
C LYS A 122 3.73 3.96 -13.58
N GLU A 123 4.22 3.33 -12.51
CA GLU A 123 5.44 2.53 -12.51
C GLU A 123 5.17 1.02 -12.59
N GLY A 124 3.92 0.60 -12.81
CA GLY A 124 3.55 -0.82 -12.95
C GLY A 124 3.55 -1.62 -11.64
N ASP A 125 3.64 -0.95 -10.49
CA ASP A 125 3.64 -1.59 -9.16
C ASP A 125 2.22 -1.84 -8.60
N TRP A 126 1.18 -1.62 -9.41
CA TRP A 126 -0.21 -1.92 -9.06
C TRP A 126 -0.77 -3.04 -9.93
N ASP A 127 -1.51 -3.97 -9.32
CA ASP A 127 -2.21 -5.07 -10.00
C ASP A 127 -3.71 -4.76 -10.11
N ASN A 128 -4.17 -4.36 -11.31
CA ASN A 128 -5.58 -4.06 -11.58
C ASN A 128 -6.48 -5.31 -11.57
N MET A 129 -5.94 -6.52 -11.53
CA MET A 129 -6.75 -7.74 -11.41
C MET A 129 -7.41 -7.86 -10.03
N VAL A 130 -6.85 -7.20 -9.01
CA VAL A 130 -7.38 -7.20 -7.63
C VAL A 130 -8.45 -6.11 -7.46
N ALA A 131 -8.10 -4.87 -7.83
CA ALA A 131 -9.04 -3.76 -7.88
C ALA A 131 -8.71 -2.87 -9.07
N ASP A 132 -9.68 -2.66 -9.96
CA ASP A 132 -9.53 -1.71 -11.05
C ASP A 132 -9.52 -0.29 -10.49
N VAL A 133 -8.34 0.31 -10.49
CA VAL A 133 -8.08 1.67 -10.00
C VAL A 133 -7.69 2.62 -11.14
N SER A 134 -7.92 2.22 -12.39
CA SER A 134 -7.53 2.99 -13.58
C SER A 134 -8.09 4.42 -13.57
N ALA A 135 -9.28 4.61 -13.00
CA ALA A 135 -9.96 5.89 -12.89
C ALA A 135 -9.91 6.53 -11.48
N ILE A 136 -9.02 6.06 -10.59
CA ILE A 136 -8.98 6.54 -9.21
C ILE A 136 -8.66 8.03 -9.12
N LYS A 137 -9.31 8.74 -8.19
CA LYS A 137 -9.12 10.17 -7.93
C LYS A 137 -8.24 10.39 -6.69
N PRO A 138 -7.52 11.52 -6.60
CA PRO A 138 -6.64 11.86 -5.46
C PRO A 138 -7.30 11.69 -4.08
N ALA A 139 -8.56 12.11 -3.96
CA ALA A 139 -9.34 12.12 -2.72
C ALA A 139 -10.15 10.82 -2.50
N GLN A 140 -9.72 9.71 -3.10
CA GLN A 140 -10.29 8.39 -2.86
C GLN A 140 -9.29 7.52 -2.10
N TYR A 141 -9.80 6.48 -1.45
CA TYR A 141 -9.04 5.60 -0.59
C TYR A 141 -9.39 4.15 -0.88
N ILE A 142 -8.42 3.25 -0.66
CA ILE A 142 -8.65 1.81 -0.68
C ILE A 142 -8.10 1.24 0.61
N PHE A 143 -8.90 0.42 1.28
CA PHE A 143 -8.45 -0.44 2.37
C PHE A 143 -8.05 -1.79 1.77
N LEU A 144 -6.78 -2.19 1.91
CA LEU A 144 -6.28 -3.39 1.23
C LEU A 144 -6.88 -4.66 1.85
N GLN A 145 -6.49 -4.97 3.08
CA GLN A 145 -6.94 -6.19 3.75
C GLN A 145 -7.05 -5.98 5.26
N SER A 146 -7.82 -6.84 5.91
CA SER A 146 -7.91 -6.84 7.36
C SER A 146 -6.62 -7.38 7.97
N GLY A 147 -6.00 -6.59 8.84
CA GLY A 147 -4.76 -6.93 9.52
C GLY A 147 -4.08 -5.67 10.01
N GLN A 148 -3.90 -5.56 11.32
CA GLN A 148 -3.24 -4.41 11.92
C GLN A 148 -1.73 -4.63 11.96
N ASP A 149 -0.97 -3.71 11.38
CA ASP A 149 0.47 -3.68 11.55
C ASP A 149 0.84 -3.01 12.89
N LYS A 150 1.23 -3.83 13.86
CA LYS A 150 1.61 -3.36 15.21
C LYS A 150 2.90 -2.55 15.23
N GLU A 151 3.75 -2.69 14.21
CA GLU A 151 5.03 -2.00 14.11
C GLU A 151 4.93 -0.67 13.35
N ALA A 152 3.76 -0.36 12.76
CA ALA A 152 3.57 0.87 11.98
C ALA A 152 3.87 2.14 12.78
N ALA A 153 3.50 2.20 14.05
CA ALA A 153 3.79 3.35 14.91
C ALA A 153 5.30 3.57 15.10
N TYR A 154 6.08 2.48 15.20
CA TYR A 154 7.54 2.55 15.27
C TYR A 154 8.11 3.03 13.93
N ARG A 155 7.68 2.44 12.82
CA ARG A 155 8.12 2.84 11.48
C ARG A 155 7.74 4.28 11.13
N TRP A 156 6.60 4.77 11.60
CA TRP A 156 6.21 6.16 11.42
C TRP A 156 7.14 7.14 12.15
N LYS A 157 7.58 6.81 13.37
CA LYS A 157 8.60 7.60 14.09
C LYS A 157 9.91 7.61 13.33
N LEU A 158 10.37 6.45 12.87
CA LEU A 158 11.57 6.32 12.05
C LEU A 158 11.47 7.13 10.74
N SER A 159 10.35 7.03 10.04
CA SER A 159 10.06 7.79 8.82
C SER A 159 10.14 9.30 9.07
N ASN A 160 9.61 9.79 10.18
CA ASN A 160 9.72 11.21 10.56
C ASN A 160 11.18 11.67 10.76
N VAL A 161 12.02 10.83 11.37
CA VAL A 161 13.45 11.12 11.55
C VAL A 161 14.14 11.21 10.19
N ILE A 162 13.96 10.20 9.33
CA ILE A 162 14.59 10.14 8.00
C ILE A 162 14.08 11.28 7.09
N ARG A 163 12.77 11.56 7.12
CA ARG A 163 12.12 12.62 6.31
C ARG A 163 12.72 14.00 6.54
N ARG A 164 13.21 14.28 7.76
CA ARG A 164 13.84 15.55 8.16
C ARG A 164 15.30 15.68 7.71
N LYS A 165 15.96 14.58 7.34
CA LYS A 165 17.35 14.63 6.85
C LYS A 165 17.46 15.40 5.55
N ASN A 166 18.60 16.06 5.34
CA ASN A 166 18.91 16.79 4.12
C ASN A 166 19.67 15.91 3.10
N ILE A 167 18.99 14.86 2.64
CA ILE A 167 19.48 13.89 1.64
C ILE A 167 18.40 13.70 0.56
N SER A 168 18.75 13.06 -0.56
CA SER A 168 17.81 12.86 -1.67
C SER A 168 16.63 11.96 -1.27
N ILE A 169 15.50 12.04 -1.99
CA ILE A 169 14.35 11.16 -1.76
C ILE A 169 14.74 9.69 -1.89
N LYS A 170 15.58 9.37 -2.88
CA LYS A 170 16.07 8.01 -3.11
C LYS A 170 16.89 7.50 -1.91
N ASP A 171 17.79 8.32 -1.38
CA ASP A 171 18.58 7.97 -0.19
C ASP A 171 17.71 7.80 1.05
N LYS A 172 16.65 8.60 1.21
CA LYS A 172 15.67 8.43 2.30
C LYS A 172 14.95 7.09 2.19
N LEU A 173 14.48 6.76 0.99
CA LEU A 173 13.79 5.49 0.73
C LEU A 173 14.71 4.32 1.03
N LEU A 174 15.96 4.35 0.55
CA LEU A 174 16.95 3.32 0.83
C LEU A 174 17.26 3.19 2.32
N GLU A 175 17.50 4.31 3.02
CA GLU A 175 17.74 4.27 4.46
C GLU A 175 16.54 3.68 5.21
N PHE A 176 15.31 4.04 4.80
CA PHE A 176 14.10 3.49 5.41
C PHE A 176 13.96 1.99 5.15
N PHE A 177 14.28 1.51 3.95
CA PHE A 177 14.31 0.07 3.63
C PHE A 177 15.34 -0.69 4.46
N LYS A 178 16.58 -0.19 4.58
CA LYS A 178 17.63 -0.82 5.38
C LYS A 178 17.28 -0.96 6.87
N ASN A 179 16.47 -0.04 7.40
CA ASN A 179 15.98 -0.13 8.77
C ASN A 179 14.75 -1.07 8.92
N ASN A 180 14.23 -1.62 7.83
CA ASN A 180 13.01 -2.44 7.77
C ASN A 180 13.19 -3.69 6.91
N ILE A 181 14.39 -4.29 6.92
CA ILE A 181 14.70 -5.52 6.18
C ILE A 181 13.69 -6.63 6.54
N GLY A 182 13.17 -7.29 5.52
CA GLY A 182 12.18 -8.37 5.62
C GLY A 182 10.79 -7.93 6.07
N ARG A 183 10.55 -6.64 6.33
CA ARG A 183 9.25 -6.13 6.76
C ARG A 183 8.40 -5.70 5.56
N SER A 184 7.09 -5.90 5.68
CA SER A 184 6.11 -5.36 4.74
C SER A 184 5.94 -3.85 4.96
N ILE A 185 6.17 -3.08 3.91
CA ILE A 185 6.05 -1.63 3.91
C ILE A 185 5.00 -1.23 2.88
N THR A 186 4.06 -0.37 3.26
CA THR A 186 3.03 0.10 2.34
C THR A 186 3.54 1.24 1.45
N GLY A 187 3.01 1.35 0.24
CA GLY A 187 3.29 2.49 -0.65
C GLY A 187 2.97 3.85 -0.01
N GLU A 188 2.01 3.90 0.92
CA GLU A 188 1.68 5.14 1.63
C GLU A 188 2.78 5.56 2.61
N GLU A 189 3.46 4.62 3.27
CA GLU A 189 4.62 4.93 4.11
C GLU A 189 5.77 5.52 3.27
N LEU A 190 6.00 4.98 2.08
CA LEU A 190 7.02 5.47 1.14
C LEU A 190 6.67 6.85 0.56
N SER A 191 5.41 7.04 0.16
CA SER A 191 4.88 8.33 -0.30
C SER A 191 5.04 9.41 0.78
N TYR A 192 4.64 9.10 2.02
CA TYR A 192 4.78 10.02 3.15
C TYR A 192 6.24 10.40 3.43
N LEU A 193 7.14 9.42 3.42
CA LEU A 193 8.58 9.62 3.60
C LEU A 193 9.16 10.57 2.52
N ALA A 194 8.70 10.41 1.29
CA ALA A 194 9.08 11.24 0.15
C ALA A 194 8.42 12.64 0.13
N LYS A 195 7.75 13.04 1.22
CA LYS A 195 6.97 14.30 1.30
C LYS A 195 5.90 14.39 0.21
N ASP A 196 5.24 13.26 -0.08
CA ASP A 196 4.16 13.15 -1.06
C ASP A 196 4.60 13.52 -2.49
N ALA A 197 5.91 13.46 -2.77
CA ALA A 197 6.46 13.70 -4.10
C ALA A 197 6.06 12.55 -5.05
N THR A 198 5.43 12.87 -6.16
CA THR A 198 4.87 11.88 -7.10
C THR A 198 5.91 10.92 -7.70
N GLU A 199 7.18 11.31 -7.67
CA GLU A 199 8.31 10.51 -8.15
C GLU A 199 8.79 9.41 -7.21
N TRP A 200 8.24 9.29 -5.99
CA TRP A 200 8.68 8.29 -5.01
C TRP A 200 8.66 6.87 -5.59
N ALA A 201 7.59 6.50 -6.31
CA ALA A 201 7.44 5.16 -6.88
C ALA A 201 8.52 4.89 -7.92
N ARG A 202 8.82 5.89 -8.75
CA ARG A 202 9.92 5.84 -9.73
C ARG A 202 11.27 5.67 -9.03
N ARG A 203 11.51 6.37 -7.92
CA ARG A 203 12.76 6.22 -7.13
C ARG A 203 12.87 4.83 -6.51
N VAL A 204 11.77 4.24 -6.06
CA VAL A 204 11.76 2.84 -5.58
C VAL A 204 12.09 1.88 -6.73
N ARG A 205 11.52 2.09 -7.92
CA ARG A 205 11.87 1.32 -9.12
C ARG A 205 13.36 1.46 -9.48
N GLU A 206 13.92 2.67 -9.45
CA GLU A 206 15.35 2.91 -9.67
C GLU A 206 16.23 2.14 -8.67
N LEU A 207 15.85 2.10 -7.38
CA LEU A 207 16.56 1.30 -6.38
C LEU A 207 16.63 -0.17 -6.83
N ARG A 208 15.53 -0.71 -7.34
CA ARG A 208 15.42 -2.09 -7.83
C ARG A 208 16.16 -2.35 -9.15
N THR A 209 15.93 -1.53 -10.17
CA THR A 209 16.35 -1.81 -11.56
C THR A 209 17.65 -1.13 -11.98
N GLU A 210 18.08 -0.07 -11.30
CA GLU A 210 19.31 0.67 -11.66
C GLU A 210 20.40 0.51 -10.61
N GLU A 211 20.01 0.51 -9.33
CA GLU A 211 20.94 0.36 -8.21
C GLU A 211 21.08 -1.08 -7.72
N GLY A 212 20.21 -2.00 -8.16
CA GLY A 212 20.30 -3.42 -7.82
C GLY A 212 20.03 -3.73 -6.35
N TRP A 213 19.22 -2.90 -5.68
CA TRP A 213 18.73 -3.19 -4.33
C TRP A 213 17.56 -4.20 -4.39
N PRO A 214 17.46 -5.17 -3.46
CA PRO A 214 16.47 -6.23 -3.51
C PRO A 214 15.12 -5.78 -2.93
N VAL A 215 14.53 -4.75 -3.54
CA VAL A 215 13.16 -4.33 -3.27
C VAL A 215 12.22 -5.19 -4.11
N LYS A 216 11.27 -5.88 -3.47
CA LYS A 216 10.28 -6.72 -4.15
C LYS A 216 8.87 -6.22 -3.89
N THR A 217 8.03 -6.41 -4.89
CA THR A 217 6.58 -6.22 -4.84
C THR A 217 5.91 -7.48 -5.38
N ARG A 218 4.57 -7.53 -5.27
CA ARG A 218 3.75 -8.54 -5.94
C ARG A 218 4.17 -8.77 -7.39
N ASN A 219 4.33 -7.67 -8.12
CA ASN A 219 4.58 -7.70 -9.56
C ASN A 219 6.06 -7.91 -9.91
N THR A 220 6.98 -7.99 -8.95
CA THR A 220 8.42 -8.04 -9.23
C THR A 220 9.16 -9.20 -8.57
N GLY A 221 8.40 -10.25 -8.21
CA GLY A 221 8.95 -11.54 -7.80
C GLY A 221 8.47 -12.08 -6.47
N ARG A 222 7.43 -11.49 -5.89
CA ARG A 222 6.78 -11.92 -4.63
C ARG A 222 5.26 -11.96 -4.80
N PRO A 223 4.70 -12.81 -5.69
CA PRO A 223 3.28 -12.79 -6.06
C PRO A 223 2.29 -12.98 -4.90
N GLU A 224 2.76 -13.54 -3.78
CA GLU A 224 2.02 -13.70 -2.54
C GLU A 224 1.83 -12.40 -1.74
N LEU A 225 2.60 -11.34 -2.03
CA LEU A 225 2.44 -10.06 -1.35
C LEU A 225 1.12 -9.38 -1.75
N PRO A 226 0.46 -8.67 -0.80
CA PRO A 226 -0.66 -7.81 -1.13
C PRO A 226 -0.26 -6.71 -2.12
N VAL A 227 -1.22 -6.26 -2.92
CA VAL A 227 -1.03 -5.08 -3.77
C VAL A 227 -0.71 -3.87 -2.90
N GLY A 228 0.20 -2.99 -3.33
CA GLY A 228 0.56 -1.83 -2.52
C GLY A 228 1.68 -2.05 -1.50
N VAL A 229 2.19 -3.28 -1.39
CA VAL A 229 3.20 -3.67 -0.40
C VAL A 229 4.56 -3.92 -1.06
N TYR A 230 5.59 -3.42 -0.39
CA TYR A 230 7.00 -3.55 -0.73
C TYR A 230 7.73 -4.30 0.39
N VAL A 231 8.70 -5.12 0.03
CA VAL A 231 9.61 -5.80 0.97
C VAL A 231 11.04 -5.60 0.50
N PHE A 232 11.93 -5.23 1.40
CA PHE A 232 13.37 -5.18 1.15
C PHE A 232 14.00 -6.45 1.73
N GLU A 233 14.50 -7.34 0.88
CA GLU A 233 14.86 -8.70 1.31
C GLU A 233 16.13 -8.74 2.17
N GLU A 234 17.15 -7.97 1.78
CA GLU A 234 18.43 -7.92 2.48
C GLU A 234 19.17 -6.60 2.22
N ASP A 235 20.07 -6.22 3.13
CA ASP A 235 21.00 -5.09 2.92
C ASP A 235 22.23 -5.52 2.10
N LYS A 236 21.97 -6.03 0.89
CA LYS A 236 23.00 -6.40 -0.08
C LYS A 236 22.65 -5.77 -1.42
N GLN A 237 23.54 -4.92 -1.92
CA GLN A 237 23.39 -4.32 -3.24
C GLN A 237 23.99 -5.27 -4.28
N ALA A 238 23.30 -5.51 -5.39
CA ALA A 238 23.88 -6.24 -6.51
C ALA A 238 25.14 -5.53 -7.04
N GLU A 239 26.07 -6.31 -7.60
CA GLU A 239 27.26 -5.75 -8.24
C GLU A 239 26.88 -4.90 -9.45
N GLN A 240 27.69 -3.88 -9.76
CA GLN A 240 27.36 -2.87 -10.78
C GLN A 240 26.92 -3.46 -12.12
N HIS A 241 27.49 -4.61 -12.47
CA HIS A 241 27.25 -5.28 -13.73
C HIS A 241 25.90 -6.03 -13.76
N ASP A 242 25.38 -6.47 -12.61
CA ASP A 242 24.12 -7.23 -12.49
C ASP A 242 22.90 -6.34 -12.22
N ARG A 243 23.08 -5.04 -11.98
CA ARG A 243 21.99 -4.15 -11.49
C ARG A 243 20.86 -3.97 -12.50
N LYS A 244 21.18 -3.95 -13.80
CA LYS A 244 20.29 -3.43 -14.86
C LYS A 244 19.31 -4.43 -15.46
N ILE A 245 18.61 -5.20 -14.62
CA ILE A 245 17.57 -6.12 -15.11
C ILE A 245 16.20 -5.42 -15.05
N GLU A 246 15.61 -5.21 -16.23
CA GLU A 246 14.23 -4.71 -16.37
C GLU A 246 13.22 -5.63 -15.67
N ASP A 247 12.17 -5.07 -15.09
CA ASP A 247 11.17 -5.84 -14.34
C ASP A 247 10.43 -6.85 -15.22
N SER A 248 10.18 -6.52 -16.50
CA SER A 248 9.55 -7.45 -17.45
C SER A 248 10.40 -8.70 -17.69
N THR A 249 11.71 -8.57 -17.92
CA THR A 249 12.62 -9.70 -18.04
C THR A 249 12.65 -10.51 -16.74
N ARG A 250 12.73 -9.83 -15.59
CA ARG A 250 12.75 -10.50 -14.28
C ARG A 250 11.51 -11.36 -14.06
N ILE A 251 10.33 -10.82 -14.34
CA ILE A 251 9.06 -11.54 -14.18
C ILE A 251 9.05 -12.79 -15.06
N LYS A 252 9.38 -12.65 -16.34
CA LYS A 252 9.36 -13.79 -17.28
C LYS A 252 10.31 -14.91 -16.87
N VAL A 253 11.51 -14.56 -16.39
CA VAL A 253 12.47 -15.56 -15.88
C VAL A 253 11.92 -16.26 -14.64
N LEU A 254 11.34 -15.52 -13.70
CA LEU A 254 10.72 -16.10 -12.50
C LEU A 254 9.51 -16.98 -12.85
N GLU A 255 8.67 -16.58 -13.79
CA GLU A 255 7.53 -17.37 -14.27
C GLU A 255 7.99 -18.66 -14.96
N ARG A 256 8.98 -18.58 -15.85
CA ARG A 256 9.61 -19.73 -16.50
C ARG A 256 10.16 -20.73 -15.48
N ASP A 257 10.77 -20.22 -14.42
CA ASP A 257 11.38 -21.02 -13.36
C ASP A 257 10.39 -21.36 -12.22
N HIS A 258 9.10 -21.10 -12.42
CA HIS A 258 8.00 -21.37 -11.47
C HIS A 258 8.24 -20.78 -10.07
N PHE A 259 8.79 -19.56 -10.02
CA PHE A 259 9.14 -18.86 -8.78
C PHE A 259 9.89 -19.75 -7.78
N SER A 260 10.81 -20.58 -8.30
CA SER A 260 11.53 -21.60 -7.55
C SER A 260 12.99 -21.67 -7.98
N CYS A 261 13.87 -22.04 -7.04
CA CYS A 261 15.28 -22.28 -7.34
C CYS A 261 15.41 -23.46 -8.31
N ARG A 262 16.09 -23.25 -9.44
CA ARG A 262 16.29 -24.29 -10.46
C ARG A 262 17.12 -25.49 -9.99
N LYS A 263 17.96 -25.34 -8.97
CA LYS A 263 18.76 -26.43 -8.39
C LYS A 263 17.98 -27.30 -7.39
N CYS A 264 17.35 -26.71 -6.38
CA CYS A 264 16.72 -27.47 -5.28
C CYS A 264 15.19 -27.36 -5.19
N GLY A 265 14.55 -26.63 -6.10
CA GLY A 265 13.11 -26.41 -6.08
C GLY A 265 12.61 -25.53 -4.93
N TRP A 266 13.52 -24.96 -4.13
CA TRP A 266 13.13 -24.09 -3.02
C TRP A 266 12.38 -22.86 -3.52
N ASN A 267 11.28 -22.54 -2.85
CA ASN A 267 10.48 -21.34 -3.10
C ASN A 267 10.03 -20.71 -1.78
N LEU A 268 9.45 -19.53 -1.88
CA LEU A 268 9.00 -18.70 -0.76
C LEU A 268 8.05 -19.40 0.22
N ASN A 269 7.20 -20.32 -0.28
CA ASN A 269 6.27 -21.05 0.57
C ASN A 269 6.98 -22.09 1.46
N MET A 270 8.27 -22.31 1.26
CA MET A 270 9.10 -23.25 2.01
C MET A 270 9.96 -22.57 3.09
N ILE A 271 9.80 -21.26 3.33
CA ILE A 271 10.55 -20.54 4.37
C ILE A 271 10.34 -21.20 5.74
N ARG A 272 11.44 -21.47 6.43
CA ARG A 272 11.48 -21.97 7.80
C ARG A 272 12.61 -21.29 8.58
N PRO A 273 12.46 -21.10 9.91
CA PRO A 273 13.50 -20.48 10.73
C PRO A 273 14.88 -21.16 10.63
N GLU A 274 14.89 -22.48 10.46
CA GLU A 274 16.10 -23.31 10.35
C GLU A 274 16.69 -23.39 8.93
N ASP A 275 15.98 -22.88 7.91
CA ASP A 275 16.44 -22.92 6.52
C ASP A 275 17.29 -21.67 6.20
N PRO A 276 18.56 -21.80 5.80
CA PRO A 276 19.38 -20.64 5.41
C PRO A 276 18.90 -19.96 4.12
N ARG A 277 17.98 -20.58 3.37
CA ARG A 277 17.37 -20.00 2.18
C ARG A 277 16.25 -19.05 2.57
N GLN A 278 16.35 -17.81 2.09
CA GLN A 278 15.49 -16.70 2.50
C GLN A 278 14.81 -16.00 1.31
N PHE A 279 15.42 -16.02 0.13
CA PHE A 279 14.87 -15.38 -1.08
C PHE A 279 15.47 -15.98 -2.37
N LEU A 280 14.89 -15.57 -3.50
CA LEU A 280 15.31 -15.94 -4.85
C LEU A 280 16.03 -14.77 -5.52
N GLU A 281 17.12 -15.08 -6.20
CA GLU A 281 17.94 -14.16 -6.98
C GLU A 281 17.98 -14.63 -8.44
N LEU A 282 18.17 -13.67 -9.35
CA LEU A 282 18.45 -13.96 -10.75
C LEU A 282 19.97 -13.96 -10.94
N HIS A 283 20.49 -15.07 -11.45
CA HIS A 283 21.90 -15.24 -11.74
C HIS A 283 22.15 -15.14 -13.25
N HIS A 284 23.17 -14.39 -13.66
CA HIS A 284 23.63 -14.37 -15.05
C HIS A 284 24.52 -15.58 -15.35
N LEU A 285 24.13 -16.38 -16.34
CA LEU A 285 24.89 -17.55 -16.79
C LEU A 285 26.21 -17.14 -17.45
N GLU A 286 26.18 -16.09 -18.27
CA GLU A 286 27.36 -15.45 -18.84
C GLU A 286 27.63 -14.13 -18.13
N TYR A 287 28.75 -14.06 -17.42
CA TYR A 287 29.18 -12.86 -16.68
C TYR A 287 29.36 -11.65 -17.60
N HIS A 288 28.91 -10.50 -17.12
CA HIS A 288 28.93 -9.20 -17.79
C HIS A 288 30.31 -8.62 -18.12
N ALA A 289 31.42 -9.22 -17.65
CA ALA A 289 32.75 -8.84 -18.13
C ALA A 289 32.86 -8.93 -19.67
N HIS A 290 31.93 -9.66 -20.31
CA HIS A 290 31.77 -9.77 -21.76
C HIS A 290 30.40 -9.29 -22.31
N LYS A 291 29.73 -8.33 -21.65
CA LYS A 291 28.40 -7.82 -22.07
C LYS A 291 27.30 -8.91 -22.16
N GLY A 292 27.23 -9.80 -21.17
CA GLY A 292 26.11 -10.73 -21.05
C GLY A 292 24.78 -9.98 -21.11
N GLU A 293 23.84 -10.41 -21.95
CA GLU A 293 22.59 -9.68 -22.10
C GLU A 293 21.69 -9.88 -20.86
N ASN A 294 20.88 -8.88 -20.52
CA ASN A 294 19.79 -9.03 -19.56
C ASN A 294 18.58 -9.64 -20.27
N SER A 295 18.81 -10.82 -20.86
CA SER A 295 17.82 -11.61 -21.60
C SER A 295 17.31 -12.75 -20.75
N GLU A 296 16.15 -13.29 -21.13
CA GLU A 296 15.53 -14.41 -20.40
C GLU A 296 16.44 -15.64 -20.46
N GLU A 297 17.12 -15.87 -21.58
CA GLU A 297 17.98 -17.02 -21.83
C GLU A 297 19.29 -16.98 -21.03
N ASN A 298 19.76 -15.78 -20.67
CA ASN A 298 21.01 -15.61 -19.92
C ASN A 298 20.78 -15.56 -18.40
N LEU A 299 19.53 -15.55 -17.95
CA LEU A 299 19.18 -15.44 -16.53
C LEU A 299 18.59 -16.76 -16.02
N ILE A 300 18.92 -17.12 -14.79
CA ILE A 300 18.38 -18.29 -14.10
C ILE A 300 18.01 -17.97 -12.65
N THR A 301 16.87 -18.49 -12.19
CA THR A 301 16.38 -18.29 -10.82
C THR A 301 17.03 -19.27 -9.84
N ILE A 302 17.71 -18.75 -8.83
CA ILE A 302 18.44 -19.53 -7.82
C ILE A 302 18.15 -18.97 -6.42
N CYS A 303 18.17 -19.79 -5.36
CA CYS A 303 18.06 -19.27 -3.99
C CYS A 303 19.35 -18.60 -3.53
N ASN A 304 19.28 -17.67 -2.58
CA ASN A 304 20.45 -16.94 -2.05
C ASN A 304 21.65 -17.85 -1.70
N VAL A 305 21.39 -19.00 -1.06
CA VAL A 305 22.45 -19.97 -0.69
C VAL A 305 23.17 -20.55 -1.90
N HIS A 306 22.41 -20.94 -2.93
CA HIS A 306 22.98 -21.50 -4.15
C HIS A 306 23.58 -20.44 -5.07
N HIS A 307 23.05 -19.22 -5.03
CA HIS A 307 23.62 -18.09 -5.75
C HIS A 307 25.02 -17.76 -5.21
N ASP A 308 25.15 -17.65 -3.88
CA ASP A 308 26.44 -17.49 -3.22
C ASP A 308 27.39 -18.68 -3.50
N TYR A 309 26.87 -19.90 -3.59
CA TYR A 309 27.66 -21.08 -3.97
C TYR A 309 28.26 -20.95 -5.38
N ILE A 310 27.46 -20.53 -6.36
CA ILE A 310 27.92 -20.33 -7.75
C ILE A 310 29.03 -19.28 -7.80
N HIS A 311 28.83 -18.12 -7.15
CA HIS A 311 29.83 -17.04 -7.10
C HIS A 311 31.10 -17.47 -6.38
N LYS A 312 30.98 -18.18 -5.25
CA LYS A 312 32.12 -18.69 -4.48
C LYS A 312 33.00 -19.65 -5.29
N HIS A 313 32.39 -20.49 -6.15
CA HIS A 313 33.10 -21.46 -6.99
C HIS A 313 33.42 -20.93 -8.39
N LYS A 314 33.01 -19.70 -8.72
CA LYS A 314 33.24 -19.06 -10.04
C LYS A 314 32.79 -19.96 -11.20
N MET A 315 31.64 -20.61 -11.05
CA MET A 315 31.15 -21.54 -12.06
C MET A 315 30.83 -20.79 -13.35
N LYS A 316 31.22 -21.36 -14.50
CA LYS A 316 30.87 -20.85 -15.83
C LYS A 316 29.48 -21.34 -16.25
N LYS A 317 28.88 -20.70 -17.25
CA LYS A 317 27.59 -21.08 -17.87
C LYS A 317 27.36 -22.59 -17.92
N ASP A 318 28.22 -23.32 -18.62
CA ASP A 318 28.03 -24.75 -18.86
C ASP A 318 28.01 -25.55 -17.54
N GLN A 319 28.86 -25.16 -16.59
CA GLN A 319 28.92 -25.79 -15.27
C GLN A 319 27.68 -25.47 -14.43
N VAL A 320 27.13 -24.25 -14.53
CA VAL A 320 25.88 -23.89 -13.85
C VAL A 320 24.73 -24.69 -14.42
N LEU A 321 24.63 -24.78 -15.75
CA LEU A 321 23.57 -25.52 -16.44
C LEU A 321 23.62 -27.02 -16.14
N GLU A 322 24.80 -27.63 -16.16
CA GLU A 322 24.98 -29.03 -15.75
C GLU A 322 24.60 -29.22 -14.28
N TRP A 323 25.09 -28.34 -13.40
CA TRP A 323 24.84 -28.44 -11.97
C TRP A 323 23.37 -28.30 -11.58
N VAL A 324 22.58 -27.44 -12.24
CA VAL A 324 21.15 -27.31 -11.92
C VAL A 324 20.32 -28.51 -12.39
N GLU A 325 20.78 -29.26 -13.39
CA GLU A 325 20.11 -30.46 -13.91
C GLU A 325 20.47 -31.73 -13.11
N GLU A 326 21.63 -31.76 -12.46
CA GLU A 326 21.99 -32.80 -11.49
C GLU A 326 21.09 -32.71 -10.24
N LYS A 327 20.02 -33.51 -10.17
CA LYS A 327 19.10 -33.52 -9.02
C LYS A 327 19.62 -34.32 -7.84
#